data_AF-A0A096CXK8-F1
#
_entry.id   AF-A0A096CXK8-F1
#
_cell.length_a   1.000
_cell.length_b   1.000
_cell.length_c   1.000
_cell.angle_alpha   90.00
_cell.angle_beta   90.00
_cell.angle_gamma   90.00
#
_symmetry.space_group_name_H-M   'P 1'
#
loop_
_entity.id
_entity.type
_entity.pdbx_description
1 polymer ?
#
loop_
_entity_poly.entity_id
_entity_poly.type
_entity_poly.pdbx_seq_one_letter_code
_entity_poly.pdbx_strand_id
1 'polypeptide(L)'
;MNKKSFFIGMLSGIVLTIAVLFIIGFVSQKNNEDDAIQRLEKPVSYENKKETSFKVFQVIGEDAALAKEISDKELDMYLGNTVVLIGKDFYSDQVITMKNPQRTGTYSYMNNGGMPMTVPIIEGDKVN
;
A
#
# COMPACT_ATOMS: atom_id res chain seq x y z
N MET A 1 57.34 9.87 -10.21
CA MET A 1 56.05 10.15 -9.54
C MET A 1 56.22 9.84 -8.05
N ASN A 2 55.94 10.78 -7.16
CA ASN A 2 56.20 10.59 -5.72
C ASN A 2 55.15 9.61 -5.15
N LYS A 3 55.57 8.52 -4.50
CA LYS A 3 54.68 7.45 -4.02
C LYS A 3 53.54 8.00 -3.15
N LYS A 4 53.82 9.06 -2.38
CA LYS A 4 52.84 9.77 -1.53
C LYS A 4 51.67 10.36 -2.32
N SER A 5 51.94 10.97 -3.48
CA SER A 5 50.89 11.59 -4.31
C SER A 5 49.96 10.54 -4.94
N PHE A 6 50.48 9.35 -5.24
CA PHE A 6 49.68 8.23 -5.75
C PHE A 6 48.69 7.71 -4.69
N PHE A 7 49.16 7.52 -3.45
CA PHE A 7 48.30 7.05 -2.35
C PHE A 7 47.22 8.07 -1.96
N ILE A 8 47.54 9.38 -2.01
CA ILE A 8 46.56 10.45 -1.72
C ILE A 8 45.45 10.45 -2.78
N GLY A 9 45.80 10.35 -4.07
CA GLY A 9 44.82 10.27 -5.15
C GLY A 9 43.94 9.02 -5.05
N MET A 10 44.53 7.87 -4.69
CA MET A 10 43.80 6.63 -4.49
C MET A 10 42.81 6.72 -3.31
N LEU A 11 43.24 7.29 -2.16
CA LEU A 11 42.35 7.50 -1.02
C LEU A 11 41.20 8.45 -1.35
N SER A 12 41.50 9.56 -2.05
CA SER A 12 40.48 10.54 -2.44
C SER A 12 39.43 9.92 -3.38
N GLY A 13 39.86 9.06 -4.30
CA GLY A 13 38.94 8.34 -5.19
C GLY A 13 38.00 7.41 -4.43
N ILE A 14 38.52 6.62 -3.48
CA ILE A 14 37.70 5.70 -2.67
C ILE A 14 36.66 6.46 -1.86
N VAL A 15 37.06 7.55 -1.19
CA VAL A 15 36.13 8.37 -0.40
C VAL A 15 35.04 8.99 -1.28
N LEU A 16 35.41 9.47 -2.47
CA LEU A 16 34.45 10.03 -3.42
C LEU A 16 33.46 8.98 -3.93
N THR A 17 33.92 7.77 -4.25
CA THR A 17 33.04 6.68 -4.68
C THR A 17 32.06 6.27 -3.57
N ILE A 18 32.51 6.18 -2.32
CA ILE A 18 31.64 5.87 -1.18
C ILE A 18 30.58 6.97 -0.99
N ALA A 19 30.98 8.25 -1.09
CA ALA A 19 30.05 9.37 -0.97
C ALA A 19 28.97 9.35 -2.08
N VAL A 20 29.36 9.07 -3.33
CA VAL A 20 28.42 8.94 -4.46
C VAL A 20 27.45 7.78 -4.24
N LEU A 21 27.94 6.61 -3.80
CA LEU A 21 27.08 5.46 -3.50
C LEU A 21 26.10 5.74 -2.35
N PHE A 22 26.52 6.49 -1.33
CA PHE A 22 25.65 6.93 -0.24
C PHE A 22 24.53 7.86 -0.72
N ILE A 23 24.85 8.83 -1.59
CA ILE A 23 23.87 9.74 -2.16
C ILE A 23 22.86 8.97 -3.03
N ILE A 24 23.32 8.05 -3.88
CA ILE A 24 22.44 7.21 -4.70
C ILE A 24 21.53 6.35 -3.83
N GLY A 25 22.08 5.68 -2.81
CA GLY A 25 21.31 4.86 -1.87
C GLY A 25 20.23 5.66 -1.12
N PHE A 26 20.54 6.89 -0.71
CA PHE A 26 19.58 7.77 -0.02
C PHE A 26 18.47 8.28 -0.96
N VAL A 27 18.81 8.61 -2.21
CA VAL A 27 17.82 9.04 -3.21
C VAL A 27 16.90 7.87 -3.62
N SER A 28 17.43 6.65 -3.76
CA SER A 28 16.65 5.46 -4.07
C SER A 28 15.74 4.99 -2.93
N GLN A 29 15.96 5.45 -1.70
CA GLN A 29 15.10 5.12 -0.56
C GLN A 29 13.84 5.99 -0.47
N LYS A 30 13.73 7.03 -1.31
CA LYS A 30 12.56 7.89 -1.39
C LYS A 30 11.47 7.23 -2.23
N ASN A 31 10.93 6.12 -1.73
CA ASN A 31 9.62 5.64 -2.15
C ASN A 31 8.62 6.70 -1.66
N ASN A 32 8.08 7.51 -2.57
CA ASN A 32 7.05 8.45 -2.17
C ASN A 32 5.84 7.62 -1.72
N GLU A 33 5.33 7.85 -0.52
CA GLU A 33 4.07 7.26 -0.05
C GLU A 33 2.91 7.54 -1.04
N ASP A 34 3.03 8.63 -1.81
CA ASP A 34 2.09 9.07 -2.84
C ASP A 34 2.06 8.14 -4.07
N ASP A 35 3.16 7.44 -4.39
CA ASP A 35 3.21 6.52 -5.55
C ASP A 35 2.41 5.23 -5.30
N ALA A 36 2.06 4.95 -4.04
CA ALA A 36 1.29 3.77 -3.67
C ALA A 36 -0.19 3.87 -4.11
N ILE A 37 -0.73 5.08 -4.25
CA ILE A 37 -2.16 5.29 -4.53
C ILE A 37 -2.36 5.77 -5.96
N GLN A 38 -3.18 5.06 -6.74
CA GLN A 38 -3.63 5.50 -8.06
C GLN A 38 -5.13 5.76 -8.03
N ARG A 39 -5.53 7.04 -8.13
CA ARG A 39 -6.94 7.45 -8.11
C ARG A 39 -7.55 7.34 -9.51
N LEU A 40 -8.82 6.95 -9.58
CA LEU A 40 -9.61 7.07 -10.80
C LEU A 40 -10.11 8.51 -10.96
N GLU A 41 -10.27 8.96 -12.20
CA GLU A 41 -10.90 10.27 -12.48
C GLU A 41 -12.32 10.35 -11.94
N LYS A 42 -13.06 9.24 -11.99
CA LYS A 42 -14.42 9.10 -11.48
C LYS A 42 -14.56 7.76 -10.76
N PRO A 43 -15.22 7.73 -9.59
CA PRO A 43 -15.59 6.48 -8.94
C PRO A 43 -16.42 5.60 -9.88
N VAL A 44 -16.20 4.28 -9.81
CA VAL A 44 -16.97 3.28 -10.56
C VAL A 44 -17.61 2.30 -9.61
N SER A 45 -18.76 1.71 -9.98
CA SER A 45 -19.39 0.68 -9.16
C SER A 45 -18.42 -0.49 -8.93
N TYR A 46 -18.30 -0.92 -7.68
CA TYR A 46 -17.48 -2.06 -7.32
C TYR A 46 -18.19 -3.36 -7.67
N GLU A 47 -17.68 -4.08 -8.68
CA GLU A 47 -18.18 -5.38 -9.13
C GLU A 47 -19.70 -5.43 -9.38
N ASN A 48 -20.32 -4.30 -9.73
CA ASN A 48 -21.78 -4.13 -9.88
C ASN A 48 -22.60 -4.55 -8.64
N LYS A 49 -22.00 -4.47 -7.44
CA LYS A 49 -22.64 -4.87 -6.19
C LYS A 49 -23.46 -3.72 -5.60
N LYS A 50 -24.65 -4.06 -5.10
CA LYS A 50 -25.50 -3.12 -4.34
C LYS A 50 -25.17 -3.11 -2.85
N GLU A 51 -24.72 -4.24 -2.32
CA GLU A 51 -24.35 -4.40 -0.92
C GLU A 51 -23.33 -5.53 -0.79
N THR A 52 -22.31 -5.32 0.03
CA THR A 52 -21.32 -6.36 0.36
C THR A 52 -20.70 -6.07 1.73
N SER A 53 -20.08 -7.09 2.32
CA SER A 53 -19.44 -6.99 3.63
C SER A 53 -17.96 -7.28 3.52
N PHE A 54 -17.17 -6.60 4.34
CA PHE A 54 -15.72 -6.70 4.37
C PHE A 54 -15.27 -6.93 5.81
N LYS A 55 -14.36 -7.89 6.02
CA LYS A 55 -13.73 -8.13 7.30
C LYS A 55 -12.32 -7.57 7.31
N VAL A 56 -12.06 -6.61 8.20
CA VAL A 56 -10.74 -6.01 8.38
C VAL A 56 -9.78 -7.06 8.91
N PHE A 57 -8.60 -7.18 8.30
CA PHE A 57 -7.54 -8.04 8.81
C PHE A 57 -6.27 -7.27 9.17
N GLN A 58 -6.09 -6.06 8.65
CA GLN A 58 -4.95 -5.21 8.95
C GLN A 58 -5.33 -3.73 8.84
N VAL A 59 -5.09 -2.96 9.90
CA VAL A 59 -5.21 -1.50 9.88
C VAL A 59 -3.92 -0.91 9.30
N ILE A 60 -4.03 0.03 8.36
CA ILE A 60 -2.90 0.67 7.68
C ILE A 60 -2.98 2.19 7.86
N GLY A 61 -2.20 2.72 8.81
CA GLY A 61 -2.28 4.13 9.21
C GLY A 61 -3.52 4.44 10.06
N GLU A 62 -3.86 5.73 10.18
CA GLU A 62 -4.99 6.20 11.00
C GLU A 62 -6.34 6.14 10.26
N ASP A 63 -6.31 6.24 8.93
CA ASP A 63 -7.48 6.51 8.09
C ASP A 63 -7.78 5.40 7.06
N ALA A 64 -7.18 4.21 7.18
CA ALA A 64 -7.39 3.13 6.25
C ALA A 64 -7.17 1.74 6.84
N ALA A 65 -7.78 0.73 6.22
CA ALA A 65 -7.59 -0.67 6.57
C ALA A 65 -7.67 -1.58 5.34
N LEU A 66 -6.87 -2.65 5.35
CA LEU A 66 -7.01 -3.78 4.46
C LEU A 66 -8.09 -4.73 5.00
N ALA A 67 -8.99 -5.12 4.11
CA ALA A 67 -10.10 -6.00 4.41
C ALA A 67 -10.30 -7.07 3.33
N LYS A 68 -10.89 -8.19 3.70
CA LYS A 68 -11.33 -9.23 2.76
C LYS A 68 -12.83 -9.17 2.59
N GLU A 69 -13.28 -9.24 1.35
CA GLU A 69 -14.69 -9.33 1.03
C GLU A 69 -15.27 -10.70 1.45
N ILE A 70 -16.54 -10.69 1.84
CA ILE A 70 -17.33 -11.90 2.04
C ILE A 70 -17.40 -12.72 0.74
N SER A 71 -16.99 -13.98 0.82
CA SER A 71 -17.06 -14.96 -0.27
C SER A 71 -18.26 -15.88 -0.14
N ASP A 72 -18.67 -16.18 1.10
CA ASP A 72 -19.84 -17.01 1.39
C ASP A 72 -20.62 -16.38 2.56
N LYS A 73 -21.88 -16.04 2.30
CA LYS A 73 -22.77 -15.39 3.29
C LYS A 73 -23.34 -16.37 4.31
N GLU A 74 -23.54 -17.63 3.94
CA GLU A 74 -24.12 -18.64 4.81
C GLU A 74 -23.10 -19.13 5.85
N LEU A 75 -21.83 -19.19 5.43
CA LEU A 75 -20.72 -19.66 6.26
C LEU A 75 -19.90 -18.52 6.90
N ASP A 76 -20.31 -17.25 6.70
CA ASP A 76 -19.59 -16.04 7.15
C ASP A 76 -18.09 -16.07 6.79
N MET A 77 -17.78 -16.54 5.58
CA MET A 77 -16.40 -16.68 5.11
C MET A 77 -15.94 -15.44 4.36
N TYR A 78 -14.80 -14.89 4.76
CA TYR A 78 -14.18 -13.72 4.13
C TYR A 78 -12.90 -14.10 3.39
N LEU A 79 -13.05 -14.83 2.29
CA LEU A 79 -11.95 -15.24 1.40
C LEU A 79 -12.03 -14.56 0.03
N GLY A 80 -12.88 -13.54 -0.12
CA GLY A 80 -13.05 -12.80 -1.36
C GLY A 80 -11.91 -11.83 -1.64
N ASN A 81 -12.21 -10.83 -2.45
CA ASN A 81 -11.26 -9.81 -2.86
C ASN A 81 -10.66 -9.09 -1.65
N THR A 82 -9.34 -8.86 -1.71
CA THR A 82 -8.67 -7.98 -0.75
C THR A 82 -8.80 -6.55 -1.22
N VAL A 83 -9.23 -5.65 -0.33
CA VAL A 83 -9.52 -4.25 -0.65
C VAL A 83 -8.92 -3.32 0.42
N VAL A 84 -8.77 -2.04 0.09
CA VAL A 84 -8.55 -0.97 1.08
C VAL A 84 -9.87 -0.26 1.33
N LEU A 85 -10.23 -0.13 2.61
CA LEU A 85 -11.33 0.70 3.07
C LEU A 85 -10.77 2.00 3.64
N ILE A 86 -11.38 3.13 3.29
CA ILE A 86 -11.02 4.45 3.81
C ILE A 86 -11.98 4.83 4.96
N GLY A 87 -11.43 5.39 6.04
CA GLY A 87 -12.19 5.82 7.21
C GLY A 87 -11.41 5.66 8.52
N LYS A 88 -12.04 6.08 9.61
CA LYS A 88 -11.42 6.10 10.94
C LYS A 88 -11.88 4.94 11.81
N ASP A 89 -11.14 4.73 12.90
CA ASP A 89 -11.49 3.83 14.01
C ASP A 89 -11.63 2.36 13.59
N PHE A 90 -10.86 1.94 12.58
CA PHE A 90 -10.80 0.53 12.19
C PHE A 90 -10.05 -0.32 13.21
N TYR A 91 -10.49 -1.57 13.38
CA TYR A 91 -9.81 -2.57 14.19
C TYR A 91 -9.84 -3.95 13.50
N SER A 92 -8.91 -4.82 13.88
CA SER A 92 -8.83 -6.19 13.32
C SER A 92 -10.12 -6.97 13.59
N ASP A 93 -10.50 -7.81 12.63
CA ASP A 93 -11.72 -8.61 12.61
C ASP A 93 -13.04 -7.83 12.55
N GLN A 94 -13.01 -6.50 12.49
CA GLN A 94 -14.20 -5.69 12.28
C GLN A 94 -14.88 -6.04 10.96
N VAL A 95 -16.19 -6.33 11.00
CA VAL A 95 -17.02 -6.51 9.82
C VAL A 95 -17.71 -5.20 9.47
N ILE A 96 -17.60 -4.79 8.21
CA ILE A 96 -18.19 -3.56 7.68
C ILE A 96 -19.06 -3.92 6.50
N THR A 97 -20.36 -3.64 6.61
CA THR A 97 -21.29 -3.75 5.49
C THR A 97 -21.40 -2.41 4.78
N MET A 98 -21.27 -2.40 3.46
CA MET A 98 -21.38 -1.21 2.64
C MET A 98 -22.50 -1.35 1.62
N LYS A 99 -23.29 -0.29 1.46
CA LYS A 99 -24.23 -0.12 0.35
C LYS A 99 -23.61 0.69 -0.77
N ASN A 100 -23.96 0.30 -1.99
CA ASN A 100 -23.46 0.89 -3.24
C ASN A 100 -21.94 1.11 -3.25
N PRO A 101 -21.12 0.09 -2.93
CA PRO A 101 -19.67 0.25 -2.89
C PRO A 101 -19.13 0.74 -4.24
N GLN A 102 -18.19 1.67 -4.18
CA GLN A 102 -17.53 2.27 -5.34
C GLN A 102 -16.02 2.08 -5.22
N ARG A 103 -15.39 1.75 -6.35
CA ARG A 103 -13.93 1.78 -6.47
C ARG A 103 -13.50 3.19 -6.84
N THR A 104 -12.68 3.81 -6.01
CA THR A 104 -12.14 5.17 -6.23
C THR A 104 -10.68 5.18 -6.68
N GLY A 105 -10.01 4.03 -6.62
CA GLY A 105 -8.61 3.89 -7.02
C GLY A 105 -8.05 2.49 -6.76
N THR A 106 -6.73 2.41 -6.74
CA THR A 106 -5.96 1.26 -6.28
C THR A 106 -4.88 1.70 -5.31
N TYR A 107 -4.51 0.79 -4.41
CA TYR A 107 -3.42 0.93 -3.46
C TYR A 107 -2.42 -0.21 -3.67
N SER A 108 -1.15 0.14 -3.78
CA SER A 108 -0.04 -0.79 -3.94
C SER A 108 0.79 -0.87 -2.67
N TYR A 109 1.10 -2.08 -2.21
CA TYR A 109 1.90 -2.31 -1.02
C TYR A 109 2.74 -3.58 -1.15
N MET A 110 3.76 -3.70 -0.32
CA MET A 110 4.53 -4.93 -0.19
C MET A 110 3.94 -5.76 0.95
N ASN A 111 3.58 -7.02 0.70
CA ASN A 111 3.14 -7.89 1.78
C ASN A 111 4.34 -8.37 2.62
N ASN A 112 4.07 -9.03 3.75
CA ASN A 112 5.12 -9.53 4.66
C ASN A 112 6.08 -10.54 4.00
N GLY A 113 5.68 -11.16 2.88
CA GLY A 113 6.52 -12.05 2.09
C GLY A 113 7.39 -11.34 1.06
N GLY A 114 7.38 -10.00 1.00
CA GLY A 114 8.11 -9.25 -0.03
C GLY A 114 7.49 -9.36 -1.42
N MET A 115 6.23 -9.74 -1.53
CA MET A 115 5.49 -9.76 -2.80
C MET A 115 4.71 -8.45 -2.97
N PRO A 116 4.87 -7.75 -4.11
CA PRO A 116 4.10 -6.56 -4.41
C PRO A 116 2.64 -6.93 -4.67
N MET A 117 1.73 -6.18 -4.05
CA MET A 117 0.29 -6.35 -4.14
C MET A 117 -0.34 -5.04 -4.60
N THR A 118 -1.39 -5.13 -5.40
CA THR A 118 -2.22 -3.99 -5.77
C THR A 118 -3.68 -4.37 -5.55
N VAL A 119 -4.40 -3.56 -4.78
CA VAL A 119 -5.78 -3.82 -4.36
C VAL A 119 -6.66 -2.59 -4.61
N PRO A 120 -7.96 -2.76 -4.86
CA PRO A 120 -8.86 -1.62 -5.05
C PRO A 120 -9.07 -0.84 -3.75
N ILE A 121 -9.21 0.47 -3.88
CA ILE A 121 -9.67 1.36 -2.81
C ILE A 121 -11.19 1.47 -2.95
N ILE A 122 -11.91 1.15 -1.88
CA ILE A 122 -13.36 1.11 -1.84
C ILE A 122 -13.89 2.16 -0.87
N GLU A 123 -14.90 2.89 -1.33
CA GLU A 123 -15.68 3.85 -0.57
C GLU A 123 -17.18 3.54 -0.76
N GLY A 124 -18.01 3.90 0.20
CA GLY A 124 -19.45 3.66 0.15
C GLY A 124 -20.14 3.97 1.48
N ASP A 125 -21.46 3.87 1.48
CA ASP A 125 -22.27 4.14 2.66
C ASP A 125 -22.16 2.97 3.64
N LYS A 126 -21.55 3.20 4.80
CA LYS A 126 -21.46 2.22 5.87
C LYS A 126 -22.85 2.00 6.48
N VAL A 127 -23.27 0.75 6.54
CA VAL A 127 -24.49 0.34 7.22
C VAL A 127 -24.03 -0.31 8.52
N ASN A 128 -23.97 0.50 9.57
CA ASN A 128 -23.70 0.02 10.92
C ASN A 128 -24.74 -1.00 11.36
#